data_AF-A0A7X7YFU1-F1
#
_entry.id   AF-A0A7X7YFU1-F1
#
_cell.length_a   1.000
_cell.length_b   1.000
_cell.length_c   1.000
_cell.angle_alpha   90.00
_cell.angle_beta   90.00
_cell.angle_gamma   90.00
#
_symmetry.space_group_name_H-M   'P 1'
#
loop_
_entity.id
_entity.type
_entity.pdbx_description
1 polymer ?
#
loop_
_entity_poly.entity_id
_entity_poly.type
_entity_poly.pdbx_seq_one_letter_code
_entity_poly.pdbx_strand_id
1 'polypeptide(L)'
;MEINGDTKVGALLDAHPELEAVLITLSPEFKRLENPLLRRTVARIATLSQAARIGGIPAPDLVRTLRRALGQEVVEPPPGHEAPDTLEPEPEWARGAAPSEWLDAERILAGSGSPVGVLGARLAEAAPGTILGLRVPFYPAPLVDALRQRGFALHTREAGAVWEVLARA
;
A
#
# COMPACT_ATOMS: atom_id res chain seq x y z
N MET A 1 16.35 -2.96 12.33
CA MET A 1 16.87 -2.16 11.20
C MET A 1 15.70 -1.88 10.27
N GLU A 2 15.47 -0.63 9.87
CA GLU A 2 14.47 -0.33 8.84
C GLU A 2 15.11 -0.60 7.47
N ILE A 3 14.54 -1.54 6.71
CA ILE A 3 15.05 -1.89 5.38
C ILE A 3 14.29 -1.04 4.36
N ASN A 4 14.97 -0.21 3.58
CA ASN A 4 14.36 0.61 2.53
C ASN A 4 15.26 0.63 1.28
N GLY A 5 14.84 1.32 0.21
CA GLY A 5 15.59 1.37 -1.04
C GLY A 5 17.02 1.90 -0.91
N ASP A 6 17.29 2.74 0.08
CA ASP A 6 18.60 3.34 0.36
C ASP A 6 19.52 2.47 1.24
N THR A 7 18.96 1.40 1.81
CA THR A 7 19.71 0.45 2.62
C THR A 7 20.82 -0.20 1.80
N LYS A 8 22.04 -0.21 2.34
CA LYS A 8 23.21 -0.82 1.68
C LYS A 8 23.11 -2.34 1.71
N VAL A 9 23.31 -2.98 0.56
CA VAL A 9 23.22 -4.45 0.41
C VAL A 9 24.23 -5.15 1.33
N GLY A 10 25.46 -4.64 1.40
CA GLY A 10 26.51 -5.19 2.25
C GLY A 10 26.15 -5.09 3.74
N ALA A 11 25.65 -3.94 4.19
CA ALA A 11 25.22 -3.76 5.58
C ALA A 11 24.05 -4.67 5.94
N LEU A 12 23.10 -4.87 5.00
CA LEU A 12 21.99 -5.79 5.17
C LEU A 12 22.48 -7.24 5.33
N LEU A 13 23.35 -7.71 4.42
CA LEU A 13 23.87 -9.09 4.46
C LEU A 13 24.84 -9.34 5.62
N ASP A 14 25.47 -8.30 6.15
CA ASP A 14 26.30 -8.39 7.35
C ASP A 14 25.44 -8.52 8.62
N ALA A 15 24.27 -7.87 8.65
CA ALA A 15 23.30 -7.99 9.74
C ALA A 15 22.43 -9.27 9.64
N HIS A 16 22.11 -9.68 8.41
CA HIS A 16 21.19 -10.77 8.08
C HIS A 16 21.76 -11.66 6.94
N PRO A 17 22.75 -12.52 7.23
CA PRO A 17 23.33 -13.42 6.24
C PRO A 17 22.31 -14.36 5.58
N GLU A 18 21.23 -14.70 6.30
CA GLU A 18 20.13 -15.56 5.83
C GLU A 18 19.41 -14.99 4.60
N LEU A 19 19.45 -13.67 4.38
CA LEU A 19 18.82 -13.04 3.23
C LEU A 19 19.58 -13.27 1.92
N GLU A 20 20.82 -13.76 1.97
CA GLU A 20 21.60 -14.09 0.78
C GLU A 20 20.91 -15.14 -0.10
N ALA A 21 20.38 -16.20 0.52
CA ALA A 21 19.63 -17.23 -0.20
C ALA A 21 18.33 -16.66 -0.82
N VAL A 22 17.69 -15.70 -0.15
CA VAL A 22 16.47 -15.03 -0.63
C VAL A 22 16.79 -14.17 -1.85
N LEU A 23 17.88 -13.39 -1.81
CA LEU A 23 18.35 -12.58 -2.94
C LEU A 23 18.65 -13.46 -4.16
N ILE A 24 19.40 -14.55 -3.98
CA ILE A 24 19.73 -15.48 -5.07
C ILE A 24 18.48 -16.11 -5.69
N THR A 25 17.47 -16.41 -4.86
CA THR A 25 16.17 -16.93 -5.34
C THR A 25 15.42 -15.89 -6.18
N LEU A 26 15.51 -14.61 -5.81
CA LEU A 26 14.84 -13.52 -6.53
C LEU A 26 15.50 -13.22 -7.88
N SER A 27 16.84 -13.21 -7.95
CA SER A 27 17.56 -13.10 -9.21
C SER A 27 18.91 -13.81 -9.14
N PRO A 28 19.27 -14.61 -10.17
CA PRO A 28 20.56 -15.29 -10.23
C PRO A 28 21.75 -14.33 -10.27
N GLU A 29 21.54 -13.05 -10.59
CA GLU A 29 22.61 -12.04 -10.58
C GLU A 29 23.16 -11.77 -9.18
N PHE A 30 22.35 -11.98 -8.14
CA PHE A 30 22.79 -11.86 -6.75
C PHE A 30 23.75 -12.96 -6.31
N LYS A 31 23.89 -14.04 -7.09
CA LYS A 31 24.91 -15.09 -6.86
C LYS A 31 26.34 -14.53 -6.87
N ARG A 32 26.56 -13.42 -7.58
CA ARG A 32 27.86 -12.74 -7.59
C ARG A 32 28.24 -12.17 -6.22
N LEU A 33 27.27 -11.97 -5.32
CA LEU A 33 27.50 -11.50 -3.95
C LEU A 33 28.13 -12.56 -3.04
N GLU A 34 28.07 -13.85 -3.40
CA GLU A 34 28.78 -14.93 -2.70
C GLU A 34 30.31 -14.70 -2.74
N ASN A 35 30.80 -13.95 -3.74
CA ASN A 35 32.22 -13.63 -3.84
C ASN A 35 32.61 -12.60 -2.75
N PRO A 36 33.51 -12.96 -1.81
CA PRO A 36 33.89 -12.08 -0.69
C PRO A 36 34.46 -10.73 -1.12
N LEU A 37 35.10 -10.66 -2.30
CA LEU A 37 35.64 -9.42 -2.84
C LEU A 37 34.53 -8.49 -3.34
N LEU A 38 33.52 -9.01 -4.04
CA LEU A 38 32.37 -8.23 -4.50
C LEU A 38 31.50 -7.77 -3.33
N ARG A 39 31.35 -8.62 -2.31
CA ARG A 39 30.68 -8.27 -1.06
C ARG A 39 31.36 -7.09 -0.34
N ARG A 40 32.69 -7.08 -0.29
CA ARG A 40 33.47 -6.02 0.38
C ARG A 40 33.58 -4.72 -0.41
N THR A 41 33.37 -4.76 -1.72
CA THR A 41 33.58 -3.61 -2.62
C THR A 41 32.26 -3.04 -3.10
N VAL A 42 31.56 -3.74 -3.98
CA VAL A 42 30.35 -3.27 -4.66
C VAL A 42 29.15 -3.29 -3.72
N ALA A 43 28.96 -4.36 -2.95
CA ALA A 43 27.78 -4.48 -2.08
C ALA A 43 27.78 -3.44 -0.94
N ARG A 44 28.97 -3.01 -0.49
CA ARG A 44 29.11 -2.02 0.59
C ARG A 44 28.61 -0.62 0.17
N ILE A 45 28.72 -0.29 -1.11
CA ILE A 45 28.31 1.00 -1.66
C ILE A 45 26.95 0.94 -2.36
N ALA A 46 26.56 -0.22 -2.88
CA ALA A 46 25.29 -0.42 -3.57
C ALA A 46 24.11 -0.39 -2.59
N THR A 47 23.08 0.38 -2.92
CA THR A 47 21.79 0.34 -2.22
C THR A 47 20.90 -0.78 -2.74
N LEU A 48 19.87 -1.17 -2.00
CA LEU A 48 18.87 -2.14 -2.46
C LEU A 48 18.20 -1.69 -3.76
N SER A 49 17.91 -0.39 -3.93
CA SER A 49 17.37 0.12 -5.19
C SER A 49 18.32 -0.08 -6.37
N GLN A 50 19.63 0.12 -6.17
CA GLN A 50 20.64 -0.13 -7.21
C GLN A 50 20.78 -1.62 -7.51
N ALA A 51 20.74 -2.46 -6.47
CA ALA A 51 20.79 -3.91 -6.60
C ALA A 51 19.56 -4.47 -7.33
N ALA A 52 18.37 -3.94 -7.02
CA ALA A 52 17.11 -4.31 -7.67
C ALA A 52 17.15 -3.99 -9.17
N ARG A 53 17.69 -2.81 -9.53
CA ARG A 53 17.85 -2.40 -10.93
C ARG A 53 18.81 -3.31 -11.71
N ILE A 54 19.89 -3.76 -11.06
CA ILE A 54 20.81 -4.73 -11.65
C ILE A 54 20.07 -6.05 -11.86
N GLY A 55 19.47 -6.61 -10.80
CA GLY A 55 18.76 -7.89 -10.86
C GLY A 55 17.44 -7.91 -11.63
N GLY A 56 17.05 -6.80 -12.27
CA GLY A 56 15.82 -6.69 -13.07
C GLY A 56 14.51 -6.72 -12.27
N ILE A 57 14.54 -6.39 -10.98
CA ILE A 57 13.38 -6.46 -10.07
C ILE A 57 12.98 -5.04 -9.66
N PRO A 58 11.68 -4.72 -9.52
CA PRO A 58 11.26 -3.46 -8.91
C PRO A 58 11.81 -3.32 -7.48
N ALA A 59 12.45 -2.19 -7.17
CA ALA A 59 13.01 -1.93 -5.84
C ALA A 59 11.98 -2.10 -4.69
N PRO A 60 10.70 -1.67 -4.83
CA PRO A 60 9.69 -1.91 -3.81
C PRO A 60 9.43 -3.41 -3.56
N ASP A 61 9.45 -4.23 -4.62
CA ASP A 61 9.22 -5.67 -4.52
C ASP A 61 10.38 -6.39 -3.83
N LEU A 62 11.61 -5.97 -4.11
CA LEU A 62 12.80 -6.47 -3.43
C LEU A 62 12.75 -6.16 -1.93
N VAL A 63 12.51 -4.89 -1.58
CA VAL A 63 12.43 -4.44 -0.18
C VAL A 63 11.32 -5.18 0.57
N ARG A 64 10.12 -5.30 -0.02
CA ARG A 64 8.99 -6.03 0.55
C ARG A 64 9.34 -7.50 0.81
N THR A 65 9.98 -8.17 -0.14
CA THR A 65 10.34 -9.58 0.00
C THR A 65 11.36 -9.78 1.13
N LEU A 66 12.36 -8.91 1.23
CA LEU A 66 13.37 -8.97 2.29
C LEU A 66 12.77 -8.68 3.67
N ARG A 67 11.92 -7.67 3.78
CA ARG A 67 11.16 -7.38 5.01
C ARG A 67 10.32 -8.56 5.44
N ARG A 68 9.60 -9.19 4.51
CA ARG A 68 8.78 -10.38 4.75
C ARG A 68 9.63 -11.55 5.26
N ALA A 69 10.80 -11.79 4.66
CA ALA A 69 11.72 -12.84 5.10
C ALA A 69 12.23 -12.65 6.54
N LEU A 70 12.32 -11.40 7.01
CA LEU A 70 12.68 -11.08 8.40
C LEU A 70 11.49 -10.97 9.35
N GLY A 71 10.27 -11.25 8.91
CA GLY A 71 9.06 -11.05 9.71
C GLY A 71 8.78 -9.57 10.00
N GLN A 72 9.43 -8.64 9.30
CA GLN A 72 9.20 -7.20 9.38
C GLN A 72 8.09 -6.77 8.40
N GLU A 73 7.05 -7.58 8.26
CA GLU A 73 5.94 -7.34 7.35
C GLU A 73 5.18 -6.10 7.82
N VAL A 74 5.58 -4.93 7.32
CA VAL A 74 4.71 -3.77 7.25
C VAL A 74 3.74 -4.09 6.12
N VAL A 75 2.44 -4.11 6.43
CA VAL A 75 1.39 -4.19 5.42
C VAL A 75 1.43 -2.88 4.65
N GLU A 76 2.36 -2.78 3.71
CA GLU A 76 2.41 -1.66 2.78
C GLU A 76 1.23 -1.83 1.83
N PRO A 77 0.37 -0.79 1.69
CA PRO A 77 -0.71 -0.86 0.75
C PRO A 77 -0.15 -1.03 -0.68
N PRO A 78 -0.93 -1.64 -1.58
CA PRO A 78 -0.51 -1.75 -2.98
C PRO A 78 -0.19 -0.36 -3.56
N PRO A 79 0.75 -0.26 -4.52
CA PRO A 79 1.14 1.03 -5.09
C PRO A 79 -0.09 1.81 -5.58
N GLY A 80 -0.15 3.10 -5.25
CA GLY A 80 -1.31 3.95 -5.55
C GLY A 80 -2.48 3.81 -4.56
N HIS A 81 -2.31 3.08 -3.47
CA HIS A 81 -3.24 3.01 -2.33
C HIS A 81 -2.56 3.51 -1.05
N GLU A 82 -1.56 4.36 -1.19
CA GLU A 82 -0.91 5.04 -0.08
C GLU A 82 -1.85 6.11 0.47
N ALA A 83 -2.12 6.07 1.77
CA ALA A 83 -2.80 7.16 2.43
C ALA A 83 -1.92 8.42 2.37
N PRO A 84 -2.51 9.61 2.21
CA PRO A 84 -1.74 10.85 2.27
C PRO A 84 -1.09 11.01 3.66
N ASP A 85 0.11 11.58 3.70
CA ASP A 85 0.86 11.86 4.94
C ASP A 85 0.06 12.69 5.95
N THR A 86 -0.92 13.46 5.46
CA THR A 86 -1.85 14.23 6.28
C THR A 86 -3.27 13.96 5.79
N LEU A 87 -4.09 13.36 6.65
CA LEU A 87 -5.52 13.21 6.38
C LEU A 87 -6.21 14.56 6.46
N GLU A 88 -7.18 14.77 5.58
CA GLU A 88 -8.03 15.95 5.62
C GLU A 88 -8.83 15.98 6.93
N PRO A 89 -8.98 17.15 7.57
CA PRO A 89 -9.73 17.25 8.82
C PRO A 89 -11.18 16.79 8.61
N GLU A 90 -11.73 16.08 9.60
CA GLU A 90 -13.09 15.57 9.53
C GLU A 90 -14.08 16.73 9.37
N PRO A 91 -14.81 16.78 8.24
CA PRO A 91 -15.76 17.85 7.98
C PRO A 91 -16.97 17.72 8.92
N GLU A 92 -17.65 18.84 9.15
CA GLU A 92 -18.77 18.91 10.10
C GLU A 92 -19.90 17.91 9.78
N TRP A 93 -20.13 17.64 8.48
CA TRP A 93 -21.12 16.66 8.05
C TRP A 93 -20.72 15.21 8.31
N ALA A 94 -19.43 14.90 8.43
CA ALA A 94 -18.93 13.55 8.71
C ALA A 94 -18.75 13.32 10.22
N ARG A 95 -18.54 14.40 10.98
CA ARG A 95 -18.30 14.34 12.42
C ARG A 95 -19.48 13.75 13.18
N GLY A 96 -19.29 12.55 13.73
CA GLY A 96 -20.35 11.82 14.42
C GLY A 96 -21.49 11.35 13.50
N ALA A 97 -21.28 11.40 12.18
CA ALA A 97 -22.26 10.90 11.23
C ALA A 97 -22.41 9.39 11.36
N ALA A 98 -23.66 8.94 11.43
CA ALA A 98 -24.01 7.54 11.27
C ALA A 98 -24.41 7.31 9.81
N PRO A 99 -23.61 6.57 9.02
CA PRO A 99 -23.99 6.25 7.65
C PRO A 99 -25.31 5.50 7.62
N SER A 100 -26.17 5.85 6.67
CA SER A 100 -27.45 5.17 6.47
C SER A 100 -27.26 3.72 6.04
N GLU A 101 -26.17 3.43 5.34
CA GLU A 101 -25.79 2.09 4.92
C GLU A 101 -24.26 1.96 4.94
N TRP A 102 -23.78 0.74 5.23
CA TRP A 102 -22.37 0.35 5.09
C TRP A 102 -22.21 -0.65 3.96
N LEU A 103 -21.42 -0.28 2.97
CA LEU A 103 -20.96 -1.13 1.88
C LEU A 103 -19.62 -1.75 2.23
N ASP A 104 -19.36 -2.93 1.68
CA ASP A 104 -18.11 -3.68 1.88
C ASP A 104 -17.47 -3.91 0.51
N ALA A 105 -16.31 -3.30 0.29
CA ALA A 105 -15.65 -3.38 -1.02
C ALA A 105 -15.18 -4.79 -1.35
N GLU A 106 -14.75 -5.59 -0.37
CA GLU A 106 -14.30 -6.95 -0.63
C GLU A 106 -15.47 -7.81 -1.10
N ARG A 107 -16.64 -7.67 -0.47
CA ARG A 107 -17.86 -8.36 -0.94
C ARG A 107 -18.29 -7.93 -2.33
N ILE A 108 -18.20 -6.64 -2.64
CA ILE A 108 -18.55 -6.12 -3.97
C ILE A 108 -17.61 -6.69 -5.03
N LEU A 109 -16.30 -6.69 -4.77
CA LEU A 109 -15.29 -7.22 -5.67
C LEU A 109 -15.44 -8.74 -5.86
N ALA A 110 -15.74 -9.48 -4.79
CA ALA A 110 -16.02 -10.92 -4.87
C ALA A 110 -17.23 -11.25 -5.78
N GLY A 111 -18.19 -10.33 -5.89
CA GLY A 111 -19.36 -10.45 -6.76
C GLY A 111 -19.17 -9.95 -8.20
N SER A 112 -17.93 -9.69 -8.65
CA SER A 112 -17.62 -9.00 -9.93
C SER A 112 -18.12 -7.55 -10.02
N GLY A 113 -18.49 -6.92 -8.89
CA GLY A 113 -18.94 -5.54 -8.84
C GLY A 113 -17.77 -4.56 -8.69
N SER A 114 -17.98 -3.31 -9.10
CA SER A 114 -17.04 -2.21 -8.84
C SER A 114 -17.50 -1.38 -7.63
N PRO A 115 -16.69 -1.24 -6.55
CA PRO A 115 -17.04 -0.44 -5.38
C PRO A 115 -17.42 1.01 -5.74
N VAL A 116 -16.69 1.63 -6.68
CA VAL A 116 -16.98 2.99 -7.18
C VAL A 116 -18.35 3.06 -7.86
N GLY A 117 -18.66 2.05 -8.67
CA GLY A 117 -19.93 1.97 -9.40
C GLY A 117 -21.12 1.81 -8.44
N VAL A 118 -21.00 0.86 -7.50
CA VAL A 118 -22.05 0.58 -6.51
C VAL A 118 -22.27 1.78 -5.59
N LEU A 119 -21.21 2.31 -4.97
CA LEU A 119 -21.32 3.46 -4.07
C LEU A 119 -21.85 4.69 -4.82
N GLY A 120 -21.34 4.97 -6.02
CA GLY A 120 -21.81 6.11 -6.82
C GLY A 120 -23.25 5.98 -7.32
N ALA A 121 -23.74 4.77 -7.61
CA ALA A 121 -25.15 4.54 -7.95
C ALA A 121 -26.04 4.76 -6.72
N ARG A 122 -25.64 4.23 -5.56
CA ARG A 122 -26.37 4.43 -4.30
C ARG A 122 -26.44 5.90 -3.89
N LEU A 123 -25.34 6.66 -4.05
CA LEU A 123 -25.33 8.10 -3.79
C LEU A 123 -26.28 8.86 -4.73
N ALA A 124 -26.35 8.46 -6.00
CA ALA A 124 -27.24 9.11 -6.98
C ALA A 124 -28.73 8.80 -6.73
N GLU A 125 -29.05 7.62 -6.17
CA GLU A 125 -30.41 7.23 -5.77
C GLU A 125 -30.82 7.78 -4.39
N ALA A 126 -29.84 8.15 -3.55
CA ALA A 126 -30.09 8.62 -2.20
C ALA A 126 -30.62 10.06 -2.16
N ALA A 127 -31.32 10.40 -1.08
CA ALA A 127 -31.77 11.76 -0.85
C ALA A 127 -30.57 12.70 -0.61
N PRO A 128 -30.63 13.97 -1.05
CA PRO A 128 -29.56 14.94 -0.82
C PRO A 128 -29.20 15.03 0.67
N GLY A 129 -27.92 14.95 0.99
CA GLY A 129 -27.43 14.94 2.37
C GLY A 129 -27.37 13.57 3.04
N THR A 130 -27.79 12.49 2.36
CA THR A 130 -27.59 11.12 2.85
C THR A 130 -26.11 10.78 2.87
N ILE A 131 -25.66 10.11 3.94
CA ILE A 131 -24.28 9.67 4.10
C ILE A 131 -24.23 8.16 3.96
N LEU A 132 -23.39 7.68 3.05
CA LEU A 132 -23.11 6.27 2.85
C LEU A 132 -21.68 5.96 3.29
N GLY A 133 -21.49 4.80 3.92
CA GLY A 133 -20.20 4.32 4.37
C GLY A 133 -19.71 3.20 3.47
N LEU A 134 -18.41 3.16 3.19
CA LEU A 134 -17.75 2.06 2.52
C LEU A 134 -16.55 1.62 3.34
N ARG A 135 -16.47 0.32 3.64
CA ARG A 135 -15.31 -0.29 4.29
C ARG A 135 -14.40 -0.92 3.25
N VAL A 136 -13.12 -0.62 3.38
CA VAL A 136 -12.08 -1.15 2.49
C VAL A 136 -10.86 -1.58 3.32
N PRO A 137 -10.12 -2.61 2.89
CA PRO A 137 -8.97 -3.11 3.65
C PRO A 137 -7.71 -2.23 3.55
N PHE A 138 -7.66 -1.29 2.59
CA PHE A 138 -6.55 -0.37 2.37
C PHE A 138 -7.05 0.96 1.81
N TYR A 139 -6.26 2.04 1.94
CA TYR A 139 -6.67 3.37 1.51
C TYR A 139 -7.07 3.41 0.02
N PRO A 140 -8.33 3.77 -0.32
CA PRO A 140 -8.86 3.56 -1.66
C PRO A 140 -8.67 4.81 -2.53
N ALA A 141 -7.42 5.22 -2.78
CA ALA A 141 -7.12 6.46 -3.52
C ALA A 141 -7.88 6.57 -4.87
N PRO A 142 -7.92 5.52 -5.72
CA PRO A 142 -8.63 5.60 -7.01
C PRO A 142 -10.14 5.84 -6.86
N LEU A 143 -10.74 5.31 -5.78
CA LEU A 143 -12.16 5.47 -5.49
C LEU A 143 -12.48 6.89 -5.02
N VAL A 144 -11.63 7.42 -4.13
CA VAL A 144 -11.76 8.78 -3.61
C VAL A 144 -11.69 9.78 -4.77
N ASP A 145 -10.71 9.62 -5.65
CA ASP A 145 -10.52 10.48 -6.81
C ASP A 145 -11.70 10.39 -7.79
N ALA A 146 -12.14 9.17 -8.13
CA ALA A 146 -13.25 8.95 -9.06
C ALA A 146 -14.57 9.55 -8.56
N LEU A 147 -14.87 9.45 -7.27
CA LEU A 147 -16.10 10.01 -6.69
C LEU A 147 -16.03 11.53 -6.50
N ARG A 148 -14.84 12.08 -6.20
CA ARG A 148 -14.63 13.54 -6.16
C ARG A 148 -14.81 14.17 -7.55
N GLN A 149 -14.30 13.54 -8.60
CA GLN A 149 -14.51 13.99 -9.98
C GLN A 149 -15.99 14.00 -10.38
N ARG A 150 -16.82 13.16 -9.74
CA ARG A 150 -18.28 13.14 -9.91
C ARG A 150 -19.01 14.19 -9.07
N GLY A 151 -18.30 14.96 -8.24
CA GLY A 151 -18.84 16.05 -7.43
C GLY A 151 -19.34 15.65 -6.04
N PHE A 152 -19.11 14.41 -5.59
CA PHE A 152 -19.53 13.97 -4.26
C PHE A 152 -18.56 14.44 -3.18
N ALA A 153 -19.10 14.78 -2.01
CA ALA A 153 -18.29 15.09 -0.84
C ALA A 153 -17.87 13.79 -0.15
N LEU A 154 -16.56 13.61 0.05
CA LEU A 154 -15.97 12.41 0.61
C LEU A 154 -15.10 12.75 1.81
N HIS A 155 -15.10 11.87 2.80
CA HIS A 155 -14.16 11.89 3.91
C HIS A 155 -13.67 10.47 4.17
N THR A 156 -12.36 10.31 4.35
CA THR A 156 -11.73 9.02 4.64
C THR A 156 -11.12 9.05 6.04
N ARG A 157 -11.28 7.96 6.78
CA ARG A 157 -10.67 7.80 8.09
C ARG A 157 -10.20 6.37 8.31
N GLU A 158 -9.16 6.24 9.12
CA GLU A 158 -8.64 4.95 9.56
C GLU A 158 -9.46 4.44 10.76
N ALA A 159 -9.91 3.19 10.70
CA ALA A 159 -10.71 2.53 11.74
C ALA A 159 -10.09 1.18 12.11
N GLY A 160 -8.92 1.23 12.76
CA GLY A 160 -8.19 0.02 13.17
C GLY A 160 -7.55 -0.68 11.97
N ALA A 161 -7.99 -1.90 11.66
CA ALA A 161 -7.45 -2.70 10.55
C ALA A 161 -8.12 -2.43 9.20
N VAL A 162 -9.10 -1.52 9.15
CA VAL A 162 -9.85 -1.16 7.93
C VAL A 162 -9.91 0.34 7.76
N TRP A 163 -10.13 0.77 6.54
CA TRP A 163 -10.39 2.15 6.18
C TRP A 163 -11.89 2.36 5.96
N GLU A 164 -12.41 3.46 6.47
CA GLU A 164 -13.79 3.87 6.28
C GLU A 164 -13.83 5.09 5.36
N VAL A 165 -14.62 4.98 4.29
CA VAL A 165 -14.93 6.09 3.38
C VAL A 165 -16.36 6.51 3.62
N LEU A 166 -16.56 7.75 4.02
CA LEU A 166 -17.85 8.40 4.14
C LEU A 166 -18.09 9.22 2.88
N ALA A 167 -19.23 8.99 2.24
CA ALA A 167 -19.63 9.71 1.05
C ALA A 167 -21.01 10.34 1.26
N ARG A 168 -21.13 11.62 0.90
CA ARG A 168 -22.37 12.38 1.02
C ARG A 168 -22.95 12.65 -0.37
N ALA A 169 -24.24 12.32 -0.52
CA ALA A 169 -25.06 12.62 -1.70
C ALA A 169 -25.43 14.10 -1.78
#